data_AF-A0A562JTU2-F1
#
_entry.id   AF-A0A562JTU2-F1
#
_cell.length_a   1.000
_cell.length_b   1.000
_cell.length_c   1.000
_cell.angle_alpha   90.00
_cell.angle_beta   90.00
_cell.angle_gamma   90.00
#
_symmetry.space_group_name_H-M   'P 1'
#
loop_
_entity.id
_entity.type
_entity.pdbx_description
1 polymer ?
#
loop_
_entity_poly.entity_id
_entity_poly.type
_entity_poly.pdbx_seq_one_letter_code
_entity_poly.pdbx_strand_id
1 'polypeptide(L)'
;MQTRNTYGVPATSHYSYSEVKGEDYDAILVPGGWAPDKIRRFPEVLSLIKHMEENKKPIGQICHAGWVLISAKVLEGKKVTSTPGIKDDMENAGANWYDEPVIVDGHLVSSRRPPDLPDYLRELIKVIESQ
;
A
#
# COMPACT_ATOMS: atom_id res chain seq x y z
N MET A 1 -12.48 -11.57 12.28
CA MET A 1 -13.65 -11.21 11.41
C MET A 1 -13.49 -11.89 10.06
N GLN A 2 -14.54 -12.50 9.48
CA GLN A 2 -14.49 -13.04 8.11
C GLN A 2 -14.86 -11.94 7.12
N THR A 3 -13.98 -11.68 6.15
CA THR A 3 -14.23 -10.78 5.02
C THR A 3 -14.28 -11.60 3.74
N ARG A 4 -14.82 -11.04 2.65
CA ARG A 4 -14.87 -11.69 1.34
C ARG A 4 -14.31 -10.76 0.28
N ASN A 5 -13.60 -11.31 -0.69
CA ASN A 5 -13.20 -10.56 -1.88
C ASN A 5 -14.36 -10.45 -2.89
N THR A 6 -14.13 -9.76 -4.01
CA THR A 6 -15.11 -9.57 -5.09
C THR A 6 -15.62 -10.88 -5.70
N TYR A 7 -14.86 -11.98 -5.59
CA TYR A 7 -15.22 -13.31 -6.07
C TYR A 7 -15.82 -14.21 -4.97
N GLY A 8 -16.10 -13.66 -3.78
CA GLY A 8 -16.69 -14.39 -2.66
C GLY A 8 -15.73 -15.28 -1.88
N VAL A 9 -14.42 -15.27 -2.20
CA VAL A 9 -13.40 -16.03 -1.47
C VAL A 9 -13.24 -15.43 -0.06
N PRO A 10 -13.41 -16.22 1.00
CA PRO A 10 -13.31 -15.71 2.35
C PRO A 10 -11.85 -15.49 2.76
N ALA A 11 -11.61 -14.42 3.52
CA ALA A 11 -10.37 -14.19 4.25
C ALA A 11 -10.71 -13.95 5.72
N THR A 12 -9.92 -14.52 6.63
CA THR A 12 -10.11 -14.30 8.07
C THR A 12 -9.10 -13.28 8.55
N SER A 13 -9.59 -12.17 9.12
CA SER A 13 -8.75 -11.23 9.86
C SER A 13 -8.42 -11.81 11.23
N HIS A 14 -7.13 -11.88 11.53
CA HIS A 14 -6.58 -12.33 12.81
C HIS A 14 -6.56 -11.22 13.86
N TYR A 15 -6.35 -9.98 13.43
CA TYR A 15 -6.28 -8.80 14.29
C TYR A 15 -7.25 -7.72 13.81
N SER A 16 -7.69 -6.86 14.72
CA SER A 16 -8.27 -5.56 14.42
C SER A 16 -7.18 -4.49 14.28
N TYR A 17 -7.51 -3.33 13.71
CA TYR A 17 -6.54 -2.25 13.55
C TYR A 17 -5.99 -1.73 14.88
N SER A 18 -6.79 -1.75 15.95
CA SER A 18 -6.37 -1.32 17.30
C SER A 18 -5.42 -2.30 17.99
N GLU A 19 -5.32 -3.54 17.53
CA GLU A 19 -4.44 -4.57 18.11
C GLU A 19 -3.06 -4.61 17.45
N VAL A 20 -2.90 -3.93 16.31
CA VAL A 20 -1.68 -3.95 15.50
C VAL A 20 -0.83 -2.73 15.84
N LYS A 21 0.44 -2.95 16.23
CA LYS A 21 1.42 -1.88 16.38
C LYS A 21 2.48 -2.00 15.30
N GLY A 22 2.86 -0.88 14.68
CA GLY A 22 3.84 -0.87 13.59
C GLY A 22 5.24 -1.35 14.02
N GLU A 23 5.58 -1.28 15.31
CA GLU A 23 6.85 -1.77 15.85
C GLU A 23 7.00 -3.30 15.70
N ASP A 24 5.90 -4.04 15.74
CA ASP A 24 5.87 -5.51 15.74
C ASP A 24 6.02 -6.13 14.34
N TYR A 25 6.10 -5.32 13.28
CA TYR A 25 6.13 -5.79 11.90
C TYR A 25 7.29 -5.20 11.13
N ASP A 26 7.96 -6.02 10.32
CA ASP A 26 9.06 -5.59 9.46
C ASP A 26 8.56 -4.89 8.19
N ALA A 27 7.35 -5.19 7.73
CA ALA A 27 6.79 -4.68 6.49
C ALA A 27 5.26 -4.56 6.54
N ILE A 28 4.69 -3.73 5.66
CA ILE A 28 3.25 -3.63 5.44
C ILE A 28 2.92 -3.73 3.95
N LEU A 29 1.83 -4.44 3.61
CA LEU A 29 1.26 -4.45 2.27
C LEU A 29 -0.18 -3.97 2.32
N VAL A 30 -0.49 -2.92 1.57
CA VAL A 30 -1.85 -2.43 1.36
C VAL A 30 -2.38 -3.01 0.05
N PRO A 31 -3.37 -3.92 0.09
CA PRO A 31 -3.94 -4.48 -1.13
C PRO A 31 -4.87 -3.47 -1.81
N GLY A 32 -5.07 -3.67 -3.11
CA GLY A 32 -6.02 -2.89 -3.91
C GLY A 32 -7.48 -3.32 -3.74
N GLY A 33 -8.25 -3.15 -4.81
CA GLY A 33 -9.71 -3.35 -4.80
C GLY A 33 -10.43 -2.12 -4.24
N TRP A 34 -11.65 -2.33 -3.72
CA TRP A 34 -12.49 -1.25 -3.20
C TRP A 34 -12.33 -1.00 -1.70
N ALA A 35 -11.68 -1.92 -0.99
CA ALA A 35 -11.42 -1.77 0.45
C ALA A 35 -10.61 -0.49 0.80
N PRO A 36 -9.58 -0.08 0.03
CA PRO A 36 -8.83 1.16 0.26
C PRO A 36 -9.68 2.41 0.54
N ASP A 37 -10.77 2.63 -0.20
CA ASP A 37 -11.67 3.77 0.01
C ASP A 37 -12.35 3.76 1.39
N LYS A 38 -12.64 2.57 1.91
CA LYS A 38 -13.18 2.42 3.27
C LYS A 38 -12.10 2.55 4.32
N ILE A 39 -10.98 1.82 4.16
CA ILE A 39 -9.97 1.71 5.22
C ILE A 39 -9.15 3.00 5.41
N ARG A 40 -9.03 3.84 4.38
CA ARG A 40 -8.35 5.16 4.46
C ARG A 40 -9.01 6.15 5.44
N ARG A 41 -10.22 5.85 5.93
CA ARG A 41 -10.97 6.69 6.89
C ARG A 41 -10.69 6.33 8.35
N PHE A 42 -9.94 5.26 8.61
CA PHE A 42 -9.64 4.80 9.97
C PHE A 42 -8.30 5.38 10.43
N PRO A 43 -8.27 6.19 11.51
CA PRO A 43 -7.04 6.79 12.02
C PRO A 43 -5.96 5.76 12.37
N GLU A 44 -6.34 4.57 12.83
CA GLU A 44 -5.42 3.48 13.18
C GLU A 44 -4.64 2.99 11.95
N VAL A 45 -5.32 2.87 10.80
CA VAL A 45 -4.68 2.50 9.53
C VAL A 45 -3.72 3.59 9.07
N LEU A 46 -4.14 4.86 9.15
CA LEU A 46 -3.30 5.98 8.75
C LEU A 46 -2.06 6.12 9.64
N SER A 47 -2.21 5.92 10.95
CA SER A 47 -1.11 5.91 11.92
C SER A 47 -0.13 4.78 11.65
N LEU A 48 -0.62 3.59 11.30
CA LEU A 48 0.24 2.46 10.94
C LEU A 48 1.08 2.77 9.69
N ILE A 49 0.48 3.32 8.63
CA ILE A 49 1.21 3.70 7.41
C ILE A 49 2.24 4.79 7.68
N LYS A 50 1.90 5.81 8.48
CA LYS A 50 2.84 6.85 8.88
C LYS A 50 4.01 6.28 9.68
N HIS A 51 3.76 5.39 10.64
CA HIS A 51 4.82 4.73 11.39
C HIS A 51 5.80 3.99 10.47
N MET A 52 5.28 3.25 9.48
CA MET A 52 6.15 2.55 8.51
C MET A 52 6.99 3.55 7.69
N GLU A 53 6.41 4.66 7.23
CA GLU A 53 7.15 5.69 6.48
C GLU A 53 8.20 6.42 7.32
N GLU A 54 7.87 6.76 8.57
CA GLU A 54 8.77 7.44 9.51
C GLU A 54 10.00 6.59 9.83
N ASN A 55 9.80 5.27 9.97
CA ASN A 55 10.87 4.32 10.28
C ASN A 55 11.51 3.70 9.03
N LYS A 56 11.12 4.15 7.83
CA LYS A 56 11.62 3.60 6.54
C LYS A 56 11.46 2.08 6.42
N LYS A 57 10.43 1.52 7.06
CA LYS A 57 10.08 0.10 6.95
C LYS A 57 9.41 -0.17 5.60
N PRO A 58 9.65 -1.31 4.94
CA PRO A 58 9.05 -1.67 3.67
C PRO A 58 7.52 -1.46 3.62
N ILE A 59 7.07 -0.68 2.64
CA ILE A 59 5.65 -0.45 2.33
C ILE A 59 5.38 -0.95 0.91
N GLY A 60 4.51 -1.95 0.78
CA GLY A 60 3.95 -2.39 -0.48
C GLY A 60 2.56 -1.80 -0.73
N GLN A 61 2.32 -1.25 -1.92
CA GLN A 61 0.99 -0.87 -2.37
C GLN A 61 0.70 -1.41 -3.78
N ILE A 62 -0.55 -1.76 -4.06
CA ILE A 62 -0.97 -2.18 -5.40
C ILE A 62 -2.35 -1.65 -5.78
N CYS A 63 -2.52 -1.26 -7.04
CA CYS A 63 -3.81 -0.86 -7.60
C CYS A 63 -4.40 0.38 -6.89
N HIS A 64 -5.58 0.28 -6.28
CA HIS A 64 -6.24 1.39 -5.57
C HIS A 64 -5.69 1.65 -4.16
N ALA A 65 -4.72 0.86 -3.70
CA ALA A 65 -4.09 1.01 -2.38
C ALA A 65 -3.50 2.41 -2.14
N GLY A 66 -3.12 3.11 -3.22
CA GLY A 66 -2.61 4.48 -3.19
C GLY A 66 -3.49 5.46 -2.42
N TRP A 67 -4.82 5.28 -2.42
CA TRP A 67 -5.72 6.12 -1.62
C TRP A 67 -5.42 6.12 -0.12
N VAL A 68 -4.96 4.99 0.43
CA VAL A 68 -4.58 4.91 1.84
C VAL A 68 -3.33 5.74 2.11
N LEU A 69 -2.32 5.62 1.25
CA LEU A 69 -1.06 6.37 1.38
C LEU A 69 -1.27 7.88 1.13
N ILE A 70 -2.14 8.24 0.18
CA ILE A 70 -2.59 9.63 -0.02
C ILE A 70 -3.20 10.18 1.27
N SER A 71 -4.15 9.46 1.88
CA SER A 71 -4.77 9.89 3.15
C SER A 71 -3.79 9.91 4.32
N ALA A 72 -2.77 9.06 4.31
CA ALA A 72 -1.69 9.09 5.28
C ALA A 72 -0.71 10.27 5.06
N LYS A 73 -0.79 10.95 3.90
CA LYS A 73 0.07 12.07 3.50
C LYS A 73 1.55 11.70 3.40
N VAL A 74 1.84 10.52 2.85
CA VAL A 74 3.21 9.97 2.76
C VAL A 74 3.78 9.94 1.34
N LEU A 75 3.08 10.53 0.36
CA LEU A 75 3.45 10.43 -1.07
C LEU A 75 4.09 11.67 -1.68
N GLU A 76 4.18 12.78 -0.94
CA GLU A 76 4.78 14.03 -1.44
C GLU A 76 6.21 13.77 -1.96
N GLY A 77 6.44 14.05 -3.24
CA GLY A 77 7.72 13.88 -3.93
C GLY A 77 8.11 12.42 -4.25
N LYS A 78 7.33 11.42 -3.81
CA LYS A 78 7.65 10.00 -4.02
C LYS A 78 7.43 9.58 -5.46
N LYS A 79 8.28 8.70 -5.98
CA LYS A 79 8.06 8.03 -7.26
C LYS A 79 7.19 6.80 -7.03
N VAL A 80 6.04 6.75 -7.69
CA VAL A 80 5.09 5.66 -7.49
C VAL A 80 4.34 5.32 -8.77
N THR A 81 3.71 4.15 -8.75
CA THR A 81 2.65 3.79 -9.68
C THR A 81 1.40 3.35 -8.92
N SER A 82 0.29 3.23 -9.62
CA SER A 82 -1.00 2.77 -9.11
C SER A 82 -1.87 2.32 -10.28
N THR A 83 -3.08 1.83 -10.02
CA THR A 83 -4.04 1.67 -11.12
C THR A 83 -4.26 3.04 -11.80
N PRO A 84 -4.34 3.11 -13.15
CA PRO A 84 -4.56 4.38 -13.84
C PRO A 84 -5.80 5.14 -13.37
N GLY A 85 -6.80 4.44 -12.85
CA GLY A 85 -8.06 5.03 -12.35
C GLY A 85 -7.92 5.95 -11.14
N ILE A 86 -6.76 5.99 -10.48
CA ILE A 86 -6.50 6.95 -9.37
C ILE A 86 -5.28 7.83 -9.65
N LYS A 87 -4.80 7.88 -10.90
CA LYS A 87 -3.60 8.66 -11.27
C LYS A 87 -3.71 10.10 -10.77
N ASP A 88 -4.82 10.77 -11.07
CA ASP A 88 -5.02 12.17 -10.72
C ASP A 88 -5.03 12.37 -9.19
N ASP A 89 -5.59 11.44 -8.42
CA ASP A 89 -5.51 11.47 -6.96
C ASP A 89 -4.05 11.40 -6.47
N MET A 90 -3.22 10.57 -7.11
CA MET A 90 -1.80 10.40 -6.76
C MET A 90 -1.03 11.68 -7.06
N GLU A 91 -1.20 12.26 -8.25
CA GLU A 91 -0.54 13.49 -8.67
C GLU A 91 -0.99 14.68 -7.79
N ASN A 92 -2.28 14.80 -7.50
CA ASN A 92 -2.81 15.83 -6.60
C ASN A 92 -2.31 15.72 -5.16
N ALA A 93 -1.85 14.54 -4.75
CA ALA A 93 -1.22 14.29 -3.46
C ALA A 93 0.31 14.52 -3.47
N GLY A 94 0.85 15.09 -4.55
CA GLY A 94 2.27 15.42 -4.70
C GLY A 94 3.15 14.26 -5.16
N ALA A 95 2.56 13.13 -5.56
CA ALA A 95 3.33 11.98 -6.02
C ALA A 95 3.78 12.13 -7.48
N ASN A 96 5.00 11.69 -7.79
CA ASN A 96 5.49 11.54 -9.15
C ASN A 96 4.99 10.20 -9.70
N TRP A 97 3.89 10.21 -10.45
CA TRP A 97 3.25 9.00 -10.96
C TRP A 97 3.84 8.53 -12.30
N TYR A 98 4.08 7.22 -12.42
CA TYR A 98 4.59 6.58 -13.64
C TYR A 98 3.72 5.40 -14.06
N ASP A 99 3.51 5.22 -15.36
CA ASP A 99 2.82 4.04 -15.92
C ASP A 99 3.76 2.85 -16.10
N GLU A 100 4.28 2.34 -14.99
CA GLU A 100 5.23 1.22 -14.95
C GLU A 100 4.66 0.04 -14.15
N PRO A 101 5.00 -1.22 -14.48
CA PRO A 101 4.47 -2.39 -13.76
C PRO A 101 4.83 -2.40 -12.28
N VAL A 102 6.03 -1.92 -11.96
CA VAL A 102 6.53 -1.78 -10.60
C VAL A 102 7.41 -0.55 -10.50
N ILE A 103 7.27 0.21 -9.43
CA ILE A 103 8.19 1.28 -9.04
C ILE A 103 8.68 1.00 -7.62
N VAL A 104 10.01 1.05 -7.46
CA VAL A 104 10.69 1.00 -6.16
C VAL A 104 11.28 2.38 -5.88
N ASP A 105 10.88 2.99 -4.77
CA ASP A 105 11.39 4.27 -4.27
C ASP A 105 11.83 4.11 -2.81
N GLY A 106 13.06 3.63 -2.63
CA GLY A 106 13.60 3.26 -1.33
C GLY A 106 12.82 2.08 -0.72
N HIS A 107 12.21 2.31 0.44
CA HIS A 107 11.39 1.31 1.15
C HIS A 107 9.95 1.23 0.62
N LEU A 108 9.53 2.10 -0.30
CA LEU A 108 8.19 2.10 -0.89
C LEU A 108 8.19 1.36 -2.23
N VAL A 109 7.37 0.30 -2.34
CA VAL A 109 7.18 -0.48 -3.56
C VAL A 109 5.73 -0.38 -4.01
N SER A 110 5.51 0.00 -5.27
CA SER A 110 4.17 0.22 -5.81
C SER A 110 3.95 -0.51 -7.13
N SER A 111 2.71 -0.93 -7.41
CA SER A 111 2.33 -1.62 -8.65
C SER A 111 0.90 -1.29 -9.11
N ARG A 112 0.61 -1.45 -10.40
CA ARG A 112 -0.66 -0.98 -10.99
C ARG A 112 -1.82 -1.94 -10.79
N ARG A 113 -1.60 -3.25 -10.97
CA ARG A 113 -2.70 -4.23 -11.08
C ARG A 113 -2.24 -5.68 -10.93
N PRO A 114 -3.15 -6.65 -10.70
CA PRO A 114 -2.79 -8.05 -10.51
C PRO A 114 -1.89 -8.69 -11.60
N PRO A 115 -2.01 -8.33 -12.90
CA PRO A 115 -1.05 -8.80 -13.92
C PRO A 115 0.41 -8.47 -13.63
N ASP A 116 0.70 -7.39 -12.89
CA ASP A 116 2.05 -6.96 -12.56
C ASP A 116 2.59 -7.65 -11.27
N LEU A 117 1.83 -8.57 -10.65
CA LEU A 117 2.23 -9.29 -9.42
C LEU A 117 3.60 -9.99 -9.52
N PRO A 118 3.99 -10.64 -10.64
CA PRO A 118 5.31 -11.27 -10.74
C PRO A 118 6.46 -10.28 -10.59
N ASP A 119 6.31 -9.06 -11.12
CA ASP A 119 7.31 -7.99 -10.98
C ASP A 119 7.24 -7.37 -9.59
N TYR A 120 6.03 -7.04 -9.15
CA TYR A 120 5.78 -6.41 -7.85
C TYR A 120 6.27 -7.23 -6.67
N LEU A 121 5.92 -8.51 -6.60
CA LEU A 121 6.29 -9.37 -5.49
C LEU A 121 7.81 -9.61 -5.45
N ARG A 122 8.45 -9.72 -6.61
CA ARG A 122 9.91 -9.85 -6.68
C ARG A 122 10.61 -8.65 -6.06
N GLU A 123 10.21 -7.44 -6.44
CA GLU A 123 10.84 -6.23 -5.91
C GLU A 123 10.46 -5.98 -4.45
N LEU A 124 9.22 -6.24 -4.04
CA LEU A 124 8.82 -6.13 -2.64
C LEU A 124 9.61 -7.07 -1.73
N ILE A 125 9.78 -8.34 -2.13
CA ILE A 125 10.57 -9.32 -1.38
C ILE A 125 12.02 -8.85 -1.25
N LYS A 126 12.64 -8.40 -2.35
CA LYS A 126 14.01 -7.85 -2.30
C LYS A 126 14.15 -6.69 -1.32
N VAL A 127 13.18 -5.77 -1.30
CA VAL A 127 13.18 -4.64 -0.36
C VAL A 127 13.07 -5.11 1.08
N ILE A 128 12.21 -6.10 1.35
CA ILE A 128 12.05 -6.71 2.69
C ILE A 128 13.35 -7.41 3.14
N GLU A 129 14.01 -8.17 2.26
CA GLU A 129 15.25 -8.89 2.57
C GLU A 129 16.46 -7.96 2.76
N SER A 130 16.38 -6.71 2.31
CA SER A 130 17.48 -5.74 2.36
C SER A 130 17.49 -4.85 3.62
N GLN A 131 16.59 -5.10 4.56
CA GLN A 131 16.41 -4.35 5.81
C GLN A 131 17.02 -5.07 7.00
#